data_AF-A0A7X7R496-F1
#
_entry.id   AF-A0A7X7R496-F1
#
_cell.length_a   1.000
_cell.length_b   1.000
_cell.length_c   1.000
_cell.angle_alpha   90.00
_cell.angle_beta   90.00
_cell.angle_gamma   90.00
#
_symmetry.space_group_name_H-M   'P 1'
#
loop_
_entity.id
_entity.type
_entity.pdbx_description
1 polymer ?
#
loop_
_entity_poly.entity_id
_entity_poly.type
_entity_poly.pdbx_seq_one_letter_code
_entity_poly.pdbx_strand_id
1 'polypeptide(L)'
;MSSVYKIENEFYMTNQIREEIKSGRAKEMIQDMGQCPRSADEAYSMGVKMQGFIGGIMAENISEAGSREEREAVKRQLAIKNRIRQLADFNLNQLLDYFYSNGGPVIEPPVSEYTAKEIQPFFNRIAMNALIQMMEAAEQYQGNLQETVMNITDSVVSMYEAMSKLYPETNEVKTAFAEMRELHKN
;
A
#
# COMPACT_ATOMS: atom_id res chain seq x y z
N MET A 1 -12.97 14.58 -43.60
CA MET A 1 -12.91 13.77 -42.37
C MET A 1 -13.45 14.62 -41.23
N SER A 2 -14.55 14.17 -40.61
CA SER A 2 -15.36 14.96 -39.65
C SER A 2 -14.57 15.29 -38.38
N SER A 3 -14.79 16.49 -37.83
CA SER A 3 -14.22 16.98 -36.56
C SER A 3 -14.46 16.05 -35.38
N VAL A 4 -15.52 15.24 -35.43
CA VAL A 4 -15.89 14.27 -34.38
C VAL A 4 -14.85 13.14 -34.28
N TYR A 5 -14.38 12.62 -35.41
CA TYR A 5 -13.35 11.56 -35.43
C TYR A 5 -12.00 12.02 -34.87
N LYS A 6 -11.68 13.32 -34.98
CA LYS A 6 -10.44 13.86 -34.39
C LYS A 6 -10.55 13.94 -32.87
N ILE A 7 -11.69 14.41 -32.36
CA ILE A 7 -11.95 14.53 -30.92
C ILE A 7 -11.97 13.15 -30.23
N GLU A 8 -12.63 12.17 -30.84
CA GLU A 8 -12.67 10.79 -30.32
C GLU A 8 -11.27 10.16 -30.25
N ASN A 9 -10.44 10.40 -31.27
CA ASN A 9 -9.08 9.88 -31.31
C ASN A 9 -8.16 10.57 -30.29
N GLU A 10 -8.27 11.89 -30.13
CA GLU A 10 -7.52 12.64 -29.11
C GLU A 10 -7.91 12.23 -27.68
N PHE A 11 -9.20 12.00 -27.42
CA PHE A 11 -9.68 11.49 -26.14
C PHE A 11 -9.15 10.09 -25.84
N TYR A 12 -9.20 9.19 -26.83
CA TYR A 12 -8.68 7.83 -26.70
C TYR A 12 -7.18 7.82 -26.38
N MET A 13 -6.39 8.58 -27.13
CA MET A 13 -4.94 8.67 -26.91
C MET A 13 -4.59 9.26 -25.53
N THR A 14 -5.34 10.26 -25.08
CA THR A 14 -5.12 10.87 -23.75
C THR A 14 -5.40 9.88 -22.63
N ASN A 15 -6.49 9.11 -22.72
CA ASN A 15 -6.79 8.09 -21.72
C ASN A 15 -5.77 6.96 -21.71
N GLN A 16 -5.32 6.51 -22.89
CA GLN A 16 -4.29 5.48 -22.98
C GLN A 16 -2.99 5.91 -22.30
N ILE A 17 -2.53 7.14 -22.55
CA ILE A 17 -1.32 7.69 -21.92
C ILE A 17 -1.49 7.75 -20.40
N ARG A 18 -2.67 8.16 -19.91
CA ARG A 18 -2.95 8.21 -18.47
C ARG A 18 -2.90 6.84 -17.81
N GLU A 19 -3.47 5.82 -18.44
CA GLU A 19 -3.40 4.44 -17.96
C GLU A 19 -1.96 3.91 -17.95
N GLU A 20 -1.16 4.23 -18.97
CA GLU A 20 0.25 3.86 -19.03
C GLU A 20 1.06 4.52 -17.91
N ILE A 21 0.83 5.79 -17.60
CA ILE A 21 1.47 6.50 -16.48
C ILE A 21 1.10 5.86 -15.14
N LYS A 22 -0.18 5.60 -14.88
CA LYS A 22 -0.63 4.93 -13.64
C LYS A 22 -0.01 3.54 -13.51
N SER A 23 -0.04 2.74 -14.57
CA SER A 23 0.58 1.42 -14.58
C SER A 23 2.09 1.50 -14.32
N GLY A 24 2.78 2.50 -14.89
CA GLY A 24 4.18 2.79 -14.63
C GLY A 24 4.46 3.06 -13.16
N ARG A 25 3.75 4.03 -12.56
CA ARG A 25 3.88 4.39 -11.14
C ARG A 25 3.59 3.20 -10.22
N ALA A 26 2.56 2.41 -10.52
CA ALA A 26 2.23 1.21 -9.74
C ALA A 26 3.34 0.15 -9.82
N LYS A 27 3.96 -0.06 -11.00
CA LYS A 27 5.10 -0.98 -11.16
C LYS A 27 6.31 -0.51 -10.36
N GLU A 28 6.64 0.78 -10.42
CA GLU A 28 7.73 1.37 -9.64
C GLU A 28 7.48 1.19 -8.14
N MET A 29 6.25 1.42 -7.69
CA MET A 29 5.89 1.23 -6.29
C MET A 29 6.00 -0.25 -5.87
N ILE A 30 5.57 -1.21 -6.69
CA ILE A 30 5.76 -2.64 -6.41
C ILE A 30 7.24 -3.00 -6.32
N GLN A 31 8.08 -2.41 -7.18
CA GLN A 31 9.53 -2.59 -7.10
C GLN A 31 10.10 -2.02 -5.79
N ASP A 32 9.65 -0.83 -5.37
CA ASP A 32 10.07 -0.24 -4.10
C ASP A 32 9.59 -1.04 -2.89
N MET A 33 8.37 -1.58 -2.91
CA MET A 33 7.86 -2.48 -1.86
C MET A 33 8.76 -3.71 -1.66
N GLY A 34 9.42 -4.17 -2.73
CA GLY A 34 10.37 -5.26 -2.70
C GLY A 34 9.73 -6.64 -2.90
N GLN A 35 10.42 -7.67 -2.41
CA GLN A 35 9.92 -9.04 -2.48
C GLN A 35 8.71 -9.26 -1.56
N CYS A 36 7.99 -10.34 -1.82
CA CYS A 36 6.88 -10.78 -1.00
C CYS A 36 7.37 -11.02 0.44
N PRO A 37 6.77 -10.39 1.46
CA PRO A 37 7.26 -10.45 2.83
C PRO A 37 7.42 -11.85 3.37
N ARG A 38 8.52 -12.09 4.07
CA ARG A 38 8.84 -13.38 4.69
C ARG A 38 8.71 -13.38 6.21
N SER A 39 8.55 -12.21 6.81
CA SER A 39 8.42 -11.99 8.25
C SER A 39 7.47 -10.81 8.52
N ALA A 40 7.06 -10.62 9.78
CA ALA A 40 6.29 -9.44 10.17
C ALA A 40 7.04 -8.14 9.89
N ASP A 41 8.35 -8.10 10.14
CA ASP A 41 9.20 -6.92 9.91
C ASP A 41 9.18 -6.47 8.44
N GLU A 42 9.35 -7.43 7.52
CA GLU A 42 9.27 -7.15 6.07
C GLU A 42 7.87 -6.66 5.67
N ALA A 43 6.81 -7.20 6.29
CA ALA A 43 5.45 -6.76 6.04
C ALA A 43 5.22 -5.31 6.52
N TYR A 44 5.67 -4.94 7.72
CA TYR A 44 5.57 -3.56 8.20
C TYR A 44 6.42 -2.60 7.37
N SER A 45 7.64 -2.98 6.99
CA SER A 45 8.52 -2.16 6.14
C SER A 45 7.83 -1.82 4.81
N MET A 46 7.21 -2.81 4.18
CA MET A 46 6.38 -2.61 2.99
C MET A 46 5.15 -1.74 3.27
N GLY A 47 4.48 -1.90 4.42
CA GLY A 47 3.40 -1.03 4.87
C GLY A 47 3.81 0.45 5.02
N VAL A 48 5.01 0.72 5.55
CA VAL A 48 5.55 2.09 5.69
C VAL A 48 5.77 2.73 4.31
N LYS A 49 6.26 1.97 3.34
CA LYS A 49 6.44 2.43 1.95
C LYS A 49 5.10 2.73 1.30
N MET A 50 4.15 1.78 1.37
CA MET A 50 2.78 1.94 0.88
C MET A 50 2.10 3.18 1.46
N GLN A 51 2.20 3.38 2.77
CA GLN A 51 1.59 4.53 3.42
C GLN A 51 2.25 5.86 3.04
N GLY A 52 3.55 5.83 2.72
CA GLY A 52 4.26 6.95 2.13
C GLY A 52 3.72 7.31 0.75
N PHE A 53 3.48 6.30 -0.10
CA PHE A 53 2.89 6.47 -1.42
C PHE A 53 1.47 7.05 -1.35
N ILE A 54 0.62 6.51 -0.49
CA ILE A 54 -0.74 7.03 -0.26
C ILE A 54 -0.70 8.51 0.14
N GLY A 55 0.17 8.86 1.10
CA GLY A 55 0.37 10.25 1.49
C GLY A 55 0.81 11.15 0.34
N GLY A 56 1.68 10.64 -0.55
CA GLY A 56 2.12 11.34 -1.75
C GLY A 56 1.00 11.60 -2.76
N ILE A 57 0.25 10.57 -3.16
CA ILE A 57 -0.84 10.73 -4.13
C ILE A 57 -1.97 11.61 -3.58
N MET A 58 -2.25 11.56 -2.26
CA MET A 58 -3.20 12.46 -1.64
C MET A 58 -2.67 13.90 -1.60
N ALA A 59 -1.38 14.10 -1.30
CA ALA A 59 -0.78 15.43 -1.31
C ALA A 59 -0.85 16.08 -2.70
N GLU A 60 -0.53 15.32 -3.75
CA GLU A 60 -0.55 15.74 -5.16
C GLU A 60 -1.96 16.13 -5.64
N ASN A 61 -2.99 15.35 -5.29
CA ASN A 61 -4.32 15.51 -5.89
C ASN A 61 -5.33 16.27 -5.01
N ILE A 62 -5.11 16.32 -3.69
CA ILE A 62 -6.09 16.84 -2.73
C ILE A 62 -5.62 18.15 -2.07
N SER A 63 -4.31 18.37 -1.90
CA SER A 63 -3.80 19.31 -0.88
C SER A 63 -3.17 20.61 -1.40
N GLU A 64 -2.89 20.80 -2.69
CA GLU A 64 -2.00 21.89 -3.13
C GLU A 64 -2.43 23.32 -2.69
N ALA A 65 -3.70 23.58 -2.38
CA ALA A 65 -4.15 24.80 -1.69
C ALA A 65 -5.41 24.59 -0.80
N GLY A 66 -5.55 23.36 -0.30
CA GLY A 66 -6.83 22.83 0.19
C GLY A 66 -7.40 23.40 1.49
N SER A 67 -8.64 23.01 1.78
CA SER A 67 -9.33 23.27 3.04
C SER A 67 -8.54 22.74 4.26
N ARG A 68 -8.95 23.13 5.47
CA ARG A 68 -8.33 22.56 6.69
C ARG A 68 -8.50 21.03 6.73
N GLU A 69 -9.66 20.53 6.32
CA GLU A 69 -10.02 19.12 6.36
C GLU A 69 -9.17 18.29 5.40
N GLU A 70 -8.94 18.77 4.17
CA GLU A 70 -8.05 18.14 3.19
C GLU A 70 -6.62 17.98 3.71
N ARG A 71 -6.09 19.04 4.35
CA ARG A 71 -4.76 19.00 4.95
C ARG A 71 -4.67 18.03 6.13
N GLU A 72 -5.71 17.96 6.97
CA GLU A 72 -5.76 16.97 8.04
C GLU A 72 -5.87 15.54 7.51
N ALA A 73 -6.59 15.31 6.40
CA ALA A 73 -6.67 14.00 5.76
C ALA A 73 -5.30 13.52 5.24
N VAL A 74 -4.50 14.41 4.65
CA VAL A 74 -3.11 14.10 4.25
C VAL A 74 -2.22 13.86 5.47
N LYS A 75 -2.33 14.67 6.53
CA LYS A 75 -1.57 14.45 7.78
C LYS A 75 -1.91 13.13 8.46
N ARG A 76 -3.16 12.67 8.37
CA ARG A 76 -3.58 11.38 8.91
C ARG A 76 -2.78 10.23 8.27
N GLN A 77 -2.43 10.33 6.99
CA GLN A 77 -1.58 9.32 6.33
C GLN A 77 -0.18 9.24 6.97
N LEU A 78 0.40 10.39 7.36
CA LEU A 78 1.65 10.40 8.12
C LEU A 78 1.49 9.79 9.52
N ALA A 79 0.36 10.05 10.19
CA ALA A 79 0.07 9.46 11.49
C ALA A 79 -0.03 7.92 11.40
N ILE A 80 -0.74 7.39 10.40
CA ILE A 80 -0.82 5.95 10.14
C ILE A 80 0.57 5.38 9.85
N LYS A 81 1.38 6.06 9.01
CA LYS A 81 2.75 5.63 8.70
C LYS A 81 3.60 5.49 9.95
N ASN A 82 3.52 6.47 10.85
CA ASN A 82 4.25 6.44 12.11
C ASN A 82 3.74 5.33 13.03
N ARG A 83 2.44 5.02 12.99
CA ARG A 83 1.87 3.92 13.75
C ARG A 83 2.34 2.55 13.23
N ILE A 84 2.48 2.37 11.92
CA ILE A 84 3.09 1.16 11.33
C ILE A 84 4.55 1.03 11.78
N ARG A 85 5.32 2.13 11.80
CA ARG A 85 6.70 2.12 12.33
C ARG A 85 6.76 1.69 13.79
N GLN A 86 5.83 2.17 14.62
CA GLN A 86 5.75 1.73 16.02
C GLN A 86 5.46 0.24 16.16
N LEU A 87 4.66 -0.36 15.27
CA LEU A 87 4.45 -1.81 15.23
C LEU A 87 5.74 -2.54 14.84
N ALA A 88 6.47 -2.04 13.84
CA ALA A 88 7.77 -2.58 13.45
C ALA A 88 8.79 -2.55 14.61
N ASP A 89 8.91 -1.40 15.28
CA ASP A 89 9.81 -1.22 16.43
C ASP A 89 9.42 -2.16 17.59
N PHE A 90 8.12 -2.32 17.84
CA PHE A 90 7.62 -3.25 18.87
C PHE A 90 7.96 -4.70 18.53
N ASN A 91 7.75 -5.12 17.28
CA ASN A 91 8.11 -6.46 16.82
C ASN A 91 9.63 -6.70 16.92
N LEU A 92 10.44 -5.72 16.52
CA LEU A 92 11.89 -5.80 16.65
C LEU A 92 12.32 -5.99 18.11
N ASN A 93 11.72 -5.25 19.04
CA ASN A 93 12.02 -5.41 20.47
C ASN A 93 11.69 -6.83 20.97
N GLN A 94 10.57 -7.41 20.55
CA GLN A 94 10.23 -8.81 20.89
C GLN A 94 11.25 -9.80 20.33
N LEU A 95 11.70 -9.61 19.09
CA LEU A 95 12.73 -10.45 18.47
C LEU A 95 14.07 -10.32 19.20
N LEU A 96 14.46 -9.12 19.62
CA LEU A 96 15.67 -8.89 20.40
C LEU A 96 15.59 -9.54 21.79
N ASP A 97 14.46 -9.40 22.48
CA ASP A 97 14.23 -10.05 23.77
C ASP A 97 14.33 -11.57 23.65
N TYR A 98 13.73 -12.15 22.61
CA TYR A 98 13.85 -13.57 22.30
C TYR A 98 15.31 -13.97 22.01
N PHE A 99 16.01 -13.20 21.17
CA PHE A 99 17.40 -13.44 20.82
C PHE A 99 18.29 -13.50 22.06
N TYR A 100 18.23 -12.49 22.93
CA TYR A 100 19.05 -12.45 24.14
C TYR A 100 18.66 -13.51 25.16
N SER A 101 17.37 -13.82 25.30
CA SER A 101 16.87 -14.85 26.23
C SER A 101 17.28 -16.27 25.83
N ASN A 102 17.55 -16.52 24.55
CA ASN A 102 17.86 -17.85 24.01
C ASN A 102 19.33 -18.02 23.58
N GLY A 103 20.22 -17.09 23.97
CA GLY A 103 21.65 -17.20 23.69
C GLY A 103 22.07 -16.79 22.28
N GLY A 104 21.27 -15.95 21.63
CA GLY A 104 21.56 -15.34 20.34
C GLY A 104 21.43 -16.26 19.11
N PRO A 105 20.40 -17.12 19.00
CA PRO A 105 20.21 -17.93 17.81
C PRO A 105 19.88 -17.05 16.60
N VAL A 106 20.30 -17.47 15.41
CA VAL A 106 19.82 -16.85 14.17
C VAL A 106 18.31 -17.06 14.06
N ILE A 107 17.57 -15.96 13.93
CA ILE A 107 16.13 -16.00 13.71
C ILE A 107 15.89 -16.06 12.20
N GLU A 108 15.47 -17.23 11.71
CA GLU A 108 15.12 -17.38 10.30
C GLU A 108 13.71 -16.82 10.03
N PRO A 109 13.46 -16.23 8.85
CA PRO A 109 12.12 -15.80 8.48
C PRO A 109 11.13 -16.97 8.48
N PRO A 110 9.91 -16.80 9.03
CA PRO A 110 8.94 -17.88 9.12
C PRO A 110 8.42 -18.36 7.75
N VAL A 111 8.60 -17.56 6.69
CA VAL A 111 8.30 -17.96 5.32
C VAL A 111 9.61 -18.27 4.57
N SER A 112 9.67 -19.46 3.99
CA SER A 112 10.80 -19.87 3.17
C SER A 112 10.91 -19.01 1.90
N GLU A 113 12.14 -18.86 1.38
CA GLU A 113 12.35 -18.15 0.11
C GLU A 113 11.60 -18.81 -1.06
N TYR A 114 11.47 -20.14 -1.04
CA TYR A 114 10.72 -20.89 -2.04
C TYR A 114 9.23 -20.51 -2.01
N THR A 115 8.61 -20.54 -0.83
CA THR A 115 7.20 -20.15 -0.64
C THR A 115 6.97 -18.71 -1.05
N ALA A 116 7.85 -17.79 -0.66
CA ALA A 116 7.76 -16.38 -1.02
C ALA A 116 7.81 -16.16 -2.54
N LYS A 117 8.70 -16.87 -3.25
CA LYS A 117 8.76 -16.85 -4.72
C LYS A 117 7.50 -17.40 -5.38
N GLU A 118 6.93 -18.46 -4.82
CA GLU A 118 5.69 -19.08 -5.32
C GLU A 118 4.49 -18.12 -5.24
N ILE A 119 4.35 -17.39 -4.12
CA ILE A 119 3.23 -16.46 -3.91
C ILE A 119 3.45 -15.06 -4.48
N GLN A 120 4.69 -14.71 -4.87
CA GLN A 120 5.05 -13.38 -5.39
C GLN A 120 4.14 -12.88 -6.53
N PRO A 121 3.77 -13.68 -7.55
CA PRO A 121 2.91 -13.18 -8.63
C PRO A 121 1.53 -12.73 -8.13
N PHE A 122 0.97 -13.44 -7.14
CA PHE A 122 -0.32 -13.09 -6.53
C PHE A 122 -0.20 -11.83 -5.70
N PHE A 123 0.87 -11.71 -4.92
CA PHE A 123 1.19 -10.51 -4.16
C PHE A 123 1.29 -9.28 -5.06
N ASN A 124 2.05 -9.38 -6.16
CA ASN A 124 2.22 -8.28 -7.13
C ASN A 124 0.89 -7.90 -7.77
N ARG A 125 0.04 -8.87 -8.11
CA ARG A 125 -1.28 -8.60 -8.69
C ARG A 125 -2.21 -7.88 -7.71
N ILE A 126 -2.21 -8.29 -6.43
CA ILE A 126 -2.99 -7.64 -5.38
C ILE A 126 -2.53 -6.20 -5.19
N ALA A 127 -1.21 -5.97 -5.07
CA ALA A 127 -0.64 -4.64 -4.93
C ALA A 127 -0.95 -3.76 -6.14
N MET A 128 -0.76 -4.27 -7.37
CA MET A 128 -1.02 -3.54 -8.61
C MET A 128 -2.46 -3.02 -8.67
N ASN A 129 -3.43 -3.91 -8.43
CA ASN A 129 -4.84 -3.56 -8.51
C ASN A 129 -5.19 -2.48 -7.47
N ALA A 130 -4.71 -2.64 -6.24
CA ALA A 130 -4.98 -1.68 -5.17
C ALA A 130 -4.34 -0.31 -5.45
N LEU A 131 -3.09 -0.28 -5.92
CA LEU A 131 -2.39 0.96 -6.27
C LEU A 131 -3.11 1.74 -7.38
N ILE A 132 -3.57 1.03 -8.42
CA ILE A 132 -4.35 1.65 -9.51
C ILE A 132 -5.65 2.26 -8.96
N GLN A 133 -6.40 1.53 -8.14
CA GLN A 133 -7.65 2.02 -7.56
C GLN A 133 -7.43 3.25 -6.65
N MET A 134 -6.37 3.25 -5.84
CA MET A 134 -6.03 4.39 -4.98
C MET A 134 -5.68 5.64 -5.80
N MET A 135 -4.87 5.48 -6.86
CA MET A 135 -4.55 6.58 -7.76
C MET A 135 -5.80 7.09 -8.48
N GLU A 136 -6.67 6.20 -8.97
CA GLU A 136 -7.94 6.59 -9.59
C GLU A 136 -8.83 7.39 -8.65
N ALA A 137 -8.99 6.94 -7.40
CA ALA A 137 -9.76 7.64 -6.39
C ALA A 137 -9.19 9.03 -6.08
N ALA A 138 -7.86 9.15 -5.99
CA ALA A 138 -7.18 10.43 -5.76
C ALA A 138 -7.35 11.38 -6.96
N GLU A 139 -7.13 10.91 -8.18
CA GLU A 139 -7.21 11.73 -9.39
C GLU A 139 -8.66 12.14 -9.76
N GLN A 140 -9.66 11.39 -9.31
CA GLN A 140 -11.08 11.71 -9.49
C GLN A 140 -11.62 12.68 -8.42
N TYR A 141 -10.76 13.18 -7.52
CA TYR A 141 -11.16 14.13 -6.50
C TYR A 141 -11.75 15.41 -7.12
N GLN A 142 -13.01 15.69 -6.79
CA GLN A 142 -13.76 16.88 -7.23
C GLN A 142 -14.36 17.65 -6.03
N GLY A 143 -13.62 17.72 -4.92
CA GLY A 143 -14.07 18.37 -3.69
C GLY A 143 -14.80 17.44 -2.69
N ASN A 144 -15.18 16.22 -3.09
CA ASN A 144 -15.75 15.23 -2.16
C ASN A 144 -14.66 14.46 -1.42
N LEU A 145 -14.09 15.08 -0.38
CA LEU A 145 -12.98 14.51 0.38
C LEU A 145 -13.37 13.18 1.04
N GLN A 146 -14.58 13.09 1.59
CA GLN A 146 -15.04 11.92 2.32
C GLN A 146 -15.07 10.68 1.42
N GLU A 147 -15.64 10.81 0.22
CA GLU A 147 -15.71 9.72 -0.76
C GLU A 147 -14.32 9.30 -1.23
N THR A 148 -13.44 10.25 -1.58
CA THR A 148 -12.07 9.94 -1.98
C THR A 148 -11.30 9.20 -0.89
N VAL A 149 -11.36 9.68 0.36
CA VAL A 149 -10.68 9.04 1.50
C VAL A 149 -11.24 7.64 1.75
N MET A 150 -12.56 7.47 1.67
CA MET A 150 -13.22 6.18 1.83
C MET A 150 -12.75 5.19 0.76
N ASN A 151 -12.76 5.58 -0.51
CA ASN A 151 -12.34 4.72 -1.62
C ASN A 151 -10.87 4.28 -1.50
N ILE A 152 -9.97 5.20 -1.14
CA ILE A 152 -8.56 4.88 -0.87
C ILE A 152 -8.46 3.91 0.31
N THR A 153 -9.18 4.18 1.40
CA THR A 153 -9.18 3.34 2.61
C THR A 153 -9.66 1.92 2.29
N ASP A 154 -10.75 1.78 1.53
CA ASP A 154 -11.32 0.50 1.14
C ASP A 154 -10.35 -0.31 0.26
N SER A 155 -9.65 0.34 -0.69
CA SER A 155 -8.61 -0.31 -1.49
C SER A 155 -7.45 -0.81 -0.62
N VAL A 156 -7.00 -0.04 0.37
CA VAL A 156 -5.91 -0.44 1.27
C VAL A 156 -6.34 -1.58 2.20
N VAL A 157 -7.52 -1.48 2.80
CA VAL A 157 -8.08 -2.52 3.68
C VAL A 157 -8.25 -3.83 2.91
N SER A 158 -8.81 -3.77 1.70
CA SER A 158 -9.00 -4.94 0.84
C SER A 158 -7.67 -5.55 0.42
N MET A 159 -6.66 -4.72 0.12
CA MET A 159 -5.31 -5.17 -0.21
C MET A 159 -4.67 -5.93 0.94
N TYR A 160 -4.65 -5.37 2.15
CA TYR A 160 -4.05 -6.05 3.31
C TYR A 160 -4.81 -7.33 3.69
N GLU A 161 -6.15 -7.33 3.57
CA GLU A 161 -6.93 -8.54 3.77
C GLU A 161 -6.57 -9.64 2.74
N ALA A 162 -6.45 -9.28 1.46
CA ALA A 162 -6.08 -10.21 0.41
C ALA A 162 -4.64 -10.72 0.56
N MET A 163 -3.69 -9.85 0.93
CA MET A 163 -2.31 -10.23 1.20
C MET A 163 -2.20 -11.18 2.39
N SER A 164 -2.95 -10.94 3.47
CA SER A 164 -3.00 -11.84 4.64
C SER A 164 -3.40 -13.28 4.25
N LYS A 165 -4.34 -13.42 3.30
CA LYS A 165 -4.81 -14.73 2.81
C LYS A 165 -3.75 -15.52 2.05
N LEU A 166 -2.64 -14.91 1.61
CA LEU A 166 -1.54 -15.61 0.94
C LEU A 166 -0.68 -16.47 1.90
N TYR A 167 -0.83 -16.29 3.21
CA TYR A 167 0.05 -16.90 4.23
C TYR A 167 -0.70 -17.87 5.16
N PRO A 168 -1.40 -18.91 4.66
CA PRO A 168 -2.33 -19.71 5.45
C PRO A 168 -1.72 -20.26 6.75
N GLU A 169 -0.47 -20.71 6.67
CA GLU A 169 0.27 -21.37 7.76
C GLU A 169 1.15 -20.42 8.60
N THR A 170 1.29 -19.15 8.21
CA THR A 170 2.22 -18.20 8.87
C THR A 170 1.46 -17.11 9.62
N ASN A 171 1.11 -17.38 10.88
CA ASN A 171 0.34 -16.45 11.71
C ASN A 171 1.05 -15.11 11.98
N GLU A 172 2.38 -15.09 12.03
CA GLU A 172 3.15 -13.86 12.24
C GLU A 172 2.87 -12.82 11.14
N VAL A 173 3.09 -13.21 9.87
CA VAL A 173 2.87 -12.34 8.72
C VAL A 173 1.38 -11.97 8.57
N LYS A 174 0.47 -12.93 8.82
CA LYS A 174 -0.98 -12.67 8.83
C LYS A 174 -1.37 -11.60 9.85
N THR A 175 -0.81 -11.67 11.05
CA THR A 175 -1.06 -10.72 12.13
C THR A 175 -0.56 -9.34 11.74
N ALA A 176 0.65 -9.23 11.18
CA ALA A 176 1.18 -7.95 10.71
C ALA A 176 0.24 -7.26 9.69
N PHE A 177 -0.28 -8.01 8.70
CA PHE A 177 -1.27 -7.48 7.76
C PHE A 177 -2.59 -7.09 8.44
N ALA A 178 -3.06 -7.89 9.40
CA ALA A 178 -4.28 -7.60 10.14
C ALA A 178 -4.14 -6.32 10.97
N GLU A 179 -3.02 -6.12 11.66
CA GLU A 179 -2.76 -4.92 12.44
C GLU A 179 -2.70 -3.67 11.57
N MET A 180 -1.98 -3.72 10.43
CA MET A 180 -1.94 -2.60 9.47
C MET A 180 -3.33 -2.27 8.92
N ARG A 181 -4.16 -3.29 8.67
CA ARG A 181 -5.55 -3.11 8.25
C ARG A 181 -6.39 -2.41 9.34
N GLU A 182 -6.22 -2.77 10.61
CA GLU A 182 -6.98 -2.13 11.71
C GLU A 182 -6.61 -0.65 11.90
N LEU A 183 -5.39 -0.22 11.52
CA LEU A 183 -5.02 1.21 11.54
C LEU A 183 -5.83 2.08 10.58
N HIS A 184 -6.46 1.47 9.57
CA HIS A 184 -7.24 2.17 8.55
C HIS A 184 -8.73 2.24 8.88
N LYS A 185 -9.20 1.44 9.84
CA LYS A 185 -10.60 1.41 10.27
C LYS A 185 -10.93 2.42 11.37
N ASN A 186 -9.91 2.96 12.04
CA ASN A 186 -10.01 3.92 13.15
C ASN A 186 -9.58 5.30 12.70
#